data_AF-A0A7J0F816-F1
#
_entry.id   AF-A0A7J0F816-F1
#
_cell.length_a   1.000
_cell.length_b   1.000
_cell.length_c   1.000
_cell.angle_alpha   90.00
_cell.angle_beta   90.00
_cell.angle_gamma   90.00
#
_symmetry.space_group_name_H-M   'P 1'
#
loop_
_entity.id
_entity.type
_entity.pdbx_description
1 polymer ?
#
loop_
_entity_poly.entity_id
_entity_poly.type
_entity_poly.pdbx_seq_one_letter_code
_entity_poly.pdbx_strand_id
1 'polypeptide(L)'
;MARDSDHGAFMEKFILQPSSSIRELPLKGLTFAVKDIFDVDGYITGFGNPDWARTHSAATSTAPAVLAVLRGGATCVGKTVMDEMAYSINGENQHYGTPENPCAPDRVPGGSSSGSAVAVGAKVVDFSLGTDTGGSVRVPASYCGIFGVSAFSWCCFNHWSHSYGTEL
;
A
#
# COMPACT_ATOMS: atom_id res chain seq x y z
N MET A 1 14.60 19.01 -11.91
CA MET A 1 14.01 17.68 -12.17
C MET A 1 12.51 17.85 -11.99
N ALA A 2 11.70 17.51 -12.99
CA ALA A 2 10.24 17.57 -12.83
C ALA A 2 9.89 16.68 -11.64
N ARG A 3 9.27 17.24 -10.59
CA ARG A 3 8.76 16.42 -9.49
C ARG A 3 7.73 15.49 -10.12
N ASP A 4 7.89 14.19 -9.92
CA ASP A 4 6.86 13.23 -10.29
C ASP A 4 5.57 13.68 -9.58
N SER A 5 4.44 13.69 -10.31
CA SER A 5 3.18 14.26 -9.82
C SER A 5 2.58 13.47 -8.65
N ASP A 6 3.22 12.38 -8.26
CA ASP A 6 2.81 11.48 -7.20
C ASP A 6 3.50 11.73 -5.85
N HIS A 7 4.34 12.76 -5.74
CA HIS A 7 5.06 13.12 -4.51
C HIS A 7 5.97 11.98 -3.99
N GLY A 8 6.45 11.09 -4.86
CA GLY A 8 7.27 9.94 -4.48
C GLY A 8 6.49 8.87 -3.71
N ALA A 9 5.16 8.87 -3.81
CA ALA A 9 4.31 7.95 -3.07
C ALA A 9 4.43 6.48 -3.53
N PHE A 10 4.82 6.23 -4.78
CA PHE A 10 4.85 4.90 -5.38
C PHE A 10 6.27 4.37 -5.55
N MET A 11 6.46 3.10 -5.19
CA MET A 11 7.67 2.36 -5.57
C MET A 11 7.47 1.57 -6.87
N GLU A 12 6.23 1.19 -7.18
CA GLU A 12 5.88 0.48 -8.41
C GLU A 12 4.47 0.91 -8.85
N LYS A 13 4.33 1.36 -10.10
CA LYS A 13 3.05 1.78 -10.68
C LYS A 13 2.56 0.70 -11.64
N PHE A 14 1.32 0.26 -11.46
CA PHE A 14 0.64 -0.67 -12.35
C PHE A 14 -0.86 -0.48 -12.23
N ILE A 15 -1.63 -0.96 -13.21
CA ILE A 15 -3.08 -0.87 -13.17
C ILE A 15 -3.69 -2.26 -13.00
N LEU A 16 -4.37 -2.49 -11.87
CA LEU A 16 -5.26 -3.65 -11.73
C LEU A 16 -6.69 -3.17 -11.97
N GLN A 17 -7.26 -3.69 -13.06
CA GLN A 17 -8.65 -3.45 -13.37
C GLN A 17 -9.55 -4.23 -12.41
N PRO A 18 -10.69 -3.67 -11.99
CA PRO A 18 -11.70 -4.43 -11.28
C PRO A 18 -12.22 -5.58 -12.17
N SER A 19 -12.70 -6.66 -11.55
CA SER A 19 -13.29 -7.79 -12.29
C SER A 19 -14.48 -7.34 -13.15
N SER A 20 -14.58 -7.84 -14.38
CA SER A 20 -15.54 -7.41 -15.40
C SER A 20 -17.02 -7.53 -14.99
N SER A 21 -17.69 -6.37 -14.94
CA SER A 21 -19.13 -6.04 -15.08
C SER A 21 -20.18 -6.62 -14.12
N ILE A 22 -20.88 -5.71 -13.42
CA ILE A 22 -22.35 -5.47 -13.37
C ILE A 22 -22.53 -3.97 -13.04
N ARG A 23 -23.62 -3.33 -13.48
CA ARG A 23 -23.92 -1.91 -13.17
C ARG A 23 -23.99 -1.68 -11.65
N GLU A 24 -23.45 -0.54 -11.22
CA GLU A 24 -23.41 0.01 -9.83
C GLU A 24 -22.73 -0.86 -8.77
N LEU A 25 -21.40 -0.99 -8.87
CA LEU A 25 -20.56 -1.40 -7.74
C LEU A 25 -20.27 -0.20 -6.82
N PRO A 26 -20.17 -0.39 -5.50
CA PRO A 26 -20.10 0.71 -4.52
C PRO A 26 -18.84 1.57 -4.62
N LEU A 27 -17.75 1.05 -5.20
CA LEU A 27 -16.47 1.77 -5.39
C LEU A 27 -16.17 2.04 -6.87
N LYS A 28 -17.18 1.90 -7.74
CA LYS A 28 -16.99 2.08 -9.18
C LYS A 28 -16.46 3.49 -9.49
N GLY A 29 -15.38 3.54 -10.28
CA GLY A 29 -14.78 4.80 -10.71
C GLY A 29 -13.80 5.41 -9.70
N LEU A 30 -13.67 4.81 -8.51
CA LEU A 30 -12.64 5.17 -7.55
C LEU A 30 -11.32 4.47 -7.87
N THR A 31 -10.24 5.11 -7.49
CA THR A 31 -8.86 4.65 -7.60
C THR A 31 -8.28 4.41 -6.20
N PHE A 32 -7.43 3.41 -6.08
CA PHE A 32 -6.74 3.16 -4.82
C PHE A 32 -5.31 2.68 -5.03
N ALA A 33 -4.50 2.82 -3.99
CA ALA A 33 -3.15 2.27 -3.94
C ALA A 33 -3.01 1.31 -2.77
N VAL A 34 -2.04 0.41 -2.84
CA VAL A 34 -1.78 -0.58 -1.78
C VAL A 34 -0.36 -0.44 -1.26
N LYS A 35 -0.18 -0.51 0.05
CA LYS A 35 1.16 -0.61 0.65
C LYS A 35 1.91 -1.83 0.12
N ASP A 36 3.23 -1.74 -0.03
CA ASP A 36 4.10 -2.85 -0.47
C ASP A 36 4.27 -3.99 0.57
N ILE A 37 3.18 -4.34 1.23
CA ILE A 37 3.02 -5.49 2.11
C ILE A 37 1.82 -6.34 1.69
N PHE A 38 0.97 -5.82 0.79
CA PHE A 38 -0.15 -6.56 0.23
C PHE A 38 0.29 -7.31 -1.01
N ASP A 39 0.03 -8.62 -1.00
CA ASP A 39 0.22 -9.47 -2.16
C ASP A 39 -0.71 -9.07 -3.30
N VAL A 40 -0.15 -9.04 -4.49
CA VAL A 40 -0.86 -8.83 -5.75
C VAL A 40 -0.35 -9.89 -6.71
N ASP A 41 -1.28 -10.64 -7.30
CA ASP A 41 -0.96 -11.73 -8.23
C ASP A 41 -0.07 -11.25 -9.38
N GLY A 42 1.06 -11.93 -9.59
CA GLY A 42 2.04 -11.58 -10.60
C GLY A 42 3.05 -10.48 -10.21
N TYR A 43 2.94 -9.89 -9.01
CA TYR A 43 3.88 -8.88 -8.51
C TYR A 43 4.62 -9.38 -7.27
N ILE A 44 5.86 -8.92 -7.09
CA ILE A 44 6.65 -9.20 -5.89
C ILE A 44 6.15 -8.28 -4.77
N THR A 45 5.98 -8.83 -3.57
CA THR A 45 5.76 -8.04 -2.36
C THR A 45 7.11 -7.77 -1.72
N GLY A 46 7.57 -6.51 -1.81
CA GLY A 46 8.94 -6.13 -1.49
C GLY A 46 9.17 -5.75 -0.03
N PHE A 47 8.13 -5.51 0.77
CA PHE A 47 8.24 -5.02 2.15
C PHE A 47 9.08 -3.74 2.27
N GLY A 48 9.14 -2.92 1.21
CA GLY A 48 10.01 -1.76 1.19
C GLY A 48 11.52 -2.10 1.27
N ASN A 49 11.93 -3.34 0.95
CA ASN A 49 13.32 -3.79 0.93
C ASN A 49 13.67 -4.48 -0.41
N PRO A 50 14.65 -3.99 -1.18
CA PRO A 50 15.01 -4.57 -2.48
C PRO A 50 15.71 -5.93 -2.39
N ASP A 51 16.42 -6.24 -1.31
CA ASP A 51 17.02 -7.57 -1.09
C ASP A 51 15.96 -8.63 -0.77
N TRP A 52 14.93 -8.26 -0.02
CA TRP A 52 13.75 -9.09 0.17
C TRP A 52 13.09 -9.36 -1.18
N ALA A 53 12.80 -8.31 -1.95
CA ALA A 53 12.20 -8.44 -3.27
C ALA A 53 13.03 -9.34 -4.21
N ARG A 54 14.36 -9.24 -4.18
CA ARG A 54 15.27 -10.04 -5.01
C ARG A 54 15.27 -11.53 -4.67
N THR A 55 14.95 -11.87 -3.42
CA THR A 55 15.01 -13.26 -2.91
C THR A 55 13.66 -13.97 -2.94
N HIS A 56 12.57 -13.25 -3.20
CA HIS A 56 11.22 -13.80 -3.20
C HIS A 56 10.61 -13.77 -4.61
N SER A 57 9.81 -14.79 -4.91
CA SER A 57 9.04 -14.84 -6.16
C SER A 57 7.83 -13.90 -6.10
N ALA A 58 7.31 -13.56 -7.28
CA ALA A 58 6.01 -12.91 -7.38
C ALA A 58 4.92 -13.71 -6.66
N ALA A 59 3.95 -13.01 -6.08
CA ALA A 59 2.82 -13.65 -5.43
C ALA A 59 1.97 -14.41 -6.45
N THR A 60 1.48 -15.58 -6.05
CA THR A 60 0.58 -16.43 -6.86
C THR A 60 -0.91 -16.17 -6.59
N SER A 61 -1.20 -15.23 -5.70
CA SER A 61 -2.56 -14.80 -5.38
C SER A 61 -2.55 -13.36 -4.87
N THR A 62 -3.68 -12.67 -5.04
CA THR A 62 -3.88 -11.31 -4.53
C THR A 62 -4.48 -11.36 -3.12
N ALA A 63 -3.99 -10.52 -2.22
CA ALA A 63 -4.45 -10.46 -0.83
C ALA A 63 -5.98 -10.23 -0.75
N PRO A 64 -6.69 -10.89 0.19
CA PRO A 64 -8.16 -10.81 0.29
C PRO A 64 -8.71 -9.38 0.40
N ALA A 65 -7.99 -8.49 1.10
CA ALA A 65 -8.37 -7.08 1.23
C ALA A 65 -8.33 -6.35 -0.12
N VAL A 66 -7.28 -6.59 -0.92
CA VAL A 66 -7.15 -6.00 -2.27
C VAL A 66 -8.22 -6.57 -3.20
N LEU A 67 -8.47 -7.89 -3.16
CA LEU A 67 -9.54 -8.53 -3.91
C LEU A 67 -10.92 -7.98 -3.54
N ALA A 68 -11.20 -7.72 -2.26
CA ALA A 68 -12.48 -7.16 -1.82
C ALA A 68 -12.72 -5.78 -2.43
N VAL A 69 -11.68 -4.94 -2.49
CA VAL A 69 -11.75 -3.62 -3.10
C VAL A 69 -11.91 -3.69 -4.61
N LEU A 70 -11.16 -4.57 -5.29
CA LEU A 70 -11.30 -4.81 -6.74
C LEU A 70 -12.71 -5.31 -7.10
N ARG A 71 -13.28 -6.22 -6.30
CA ARG A 71 -14.67 -6.69 -6.44
C ARG A 71 -15.69 -5.59 -6.17
N GLY A 72 -15.35 -4.63 -5.32
CA GLY A 72 -16.12 -3.41 -5.09
C GLY A 72 -16.09 -2.42 -6.26
N GLY A 73 -15.27 -2.66 -7.30
CA GLY A 73 -15.25 -1.89 -8.54
C GLY A 73 -14.19 -0.79 -8.61
N ALA A 74 -13.31 -0.68 -7.61
CA ALA A 74 -12.21 0.29 -7.64
C ALA A 74 -11.02 -0.22 -8.47
N THR A 75 -10.22 0.70 -8.99
CA THR A 75 -9.01 0.41 -9.78
C THR A 75 -7.77 0.60 -8.93
N CYS A 76 -6.89 -0.42 -8.86
CA CYS A 76 -5.60 -0.26 -8.17
C CYS A 76 -4.59 0.40 -9.10
N VAL A 77 -3.84 1.38 -8.61
CA VAL A 77 -2.86 2.13 -9.42
C VAL A 77 -1.40 1.89 -9.04
N GLY A 78 -1.13 0.99 -8.08
CA GLY A 78 0.22 0.53 -7.78
C GLY A 78 0.50 0.25 -6.31
N LYS A 79 1.77 -0.04 -6.04
CA LYS A 79 2.34 -0.27 -4.72
C LYS A 79 3.01 0.99 -4.19
N THR A 80 2.67 1.38 -2.97
CA THR A 80 3.19 2.59 -2.32
C THR A 80 4.41 2.29 -1.48
N VAL A 81 5.31 3.29 -1.41
CA VAL A 81 6.45 3.31 -0.49
C VAL A 81 5.98 3.08 0.95
N MET A 82 6.78 2.37 1.73
CA MET A 82 6.59 2.13 3.14
C MET A 82 7.92 2.15 3.89
N ASP A 83 7.88 2.29 5.21
CA ASP A 83 9.06 2.00 6.03
C ASP A 83 9.46 0.54 5.82
N GLU A 84 10.76 0.30 5.70
CA GLU A 84 11.34 -1.03 5.49
C GLU A 84 10.82 -2.03 6.54
N MET A 85 10.29 -3.17 6.08
CA MET A 85 9.69 -4.22 6.92
C MET A 85 8.56 -3.74 7.85
N ALA A 86 8.01 -2.55 7.62
CA ALA A 86 7.10 -1.85 8.51
C ALA A 86 7.69 -1.54 9.91
N TYR A 87 9.02 -1.52 10.06
CA TYR A 87 9.72 -1.30 11.34
C TYR A 87 10.08 0.16 11.61
N SER A 88 9.13 1.06 11.40
CA SER A 88 9.22 2.47 11.81
C SER A 88 7.84 3.13 11.79
N ILE A 89 7.80 4.38 12.25
CA ILE A 89 6.64 5.28 12.18
C ILE A 89 7.01 6.61 11.50
N ASN A 90 8.24 6.75 11.00
CA ASN A 90 8.75 8.00 10.46
C ASN A 90 8.29 8.21 9.01
N GLY A 91 8.21 7.14 8.21
CA GLY A 91 7.83 7.20 6.80
C GLY A 91 8.99 7.39 5.84
N GLU A 92 10.21 7.11 6.28
CA GLU A 92 11.43 7.20 5.47
C GLU A 92 11.88 5.80 5.03
N ASN A 93 12.29 5.68 3.78
CA ASN A 93 12.86 4.45 3.26
C ASN A 93 14.21 4.74 2.59
N GLN A 94 15.27 4.09 3.05
CA GLN A 94 16.62 4.30 2.51
C GLN A 94 16.78 3.89 1.04
N HIS A 95 15.95 2.96 0.55
CA HIS A 95 16.03 2.40 -0.79
C HIS A 95 15.13 3.13 -1.79
N TYR A 96 13.93 3.50 -1.36
CA TYR A 96 12.90 4.12 -2.22
C TYR A 96 12.71 5.62 -1.95
N GLY A 97 13.40 6.18 -0.97
CA GLY A 97 13.28 7.58 -0.56
C GLY A 97 12.12 7.84 0.40
N THR A 98 11.91 9.13 0.70
CA THR A 98 10.84 9.60 1.59
C THR A 98 9.78 10.32 0.77
N PRO A 99 8.52 9.85 0.75
CA PRO A 99 7.42 10.56 0.10
C PRO A 99 7.25 11.98 0.67
N GLU A 100 7.02 12.97 -0.21
CA GLU A 100 6.86 14.37 0.20
C GLU A 100 5.51 14.56 0.91
N ASN A 101 5.52 15.05 2.15
CA ASN A 101 4.30 15.28 2.91
C ASN A 101 3.48 16.43 2.27
N PRO A 102 2.24 16.18 1.80
CA PRO A 102 1.43 17.18 1.11
C PRO A 102 0.97 18.34 2.00
N CYS A 103 0.92 18.14 3.32
CA CYS A 103 0.55 19.18 4.29
C CYS A 103 1.76 19.96 4.81
N ALA A 104 2.97 19.39 4.74
CA ALA A 104 4.19 20.00 5.23
C ALA A 104 5.42 19.46 4.47
N PRO A 105 5.73 19.98 3.26
CA PRO A 105 6.79 19.48 2.37
C PRO A 105 8.16 19.19 3.00
N ASP A 106 8.55 19.98 4.01
CA ASP A 106 9.85 19.86 4.70
C ASP A 106 9.79 18.94 5.93
N ARG A 107 8.72 18.16 6.09
CA ARG A 107 8.48 17.26 7.23
C ARG A 107 8.19 15.86 6.72
N VAL A 108 8.47 14.88 7.58
CA VAL A 108 8.17 13.49 7.29
C VAL A 108 6.65 13.26 7.15
N PRO A 109 6.22 12.35 6.26
CA PRO A 109 4.81 12.01 6.09
C PRO A 109 4.27 11.10 7.20
N GLY A 110 5.14 10.56 8.06
CA GLY A 110 4.80 9.50 9.01
C GLY A 110 4.78 8.13 8.34
N GLY A 111 4.73 7.07 9.15
CA GLY A 111 4.86 5.70 8.66
C GLY A 111 4.16 4.68 9.56
N SER A 112 4.21 3.39 9.21
CA SER A 112 4.95 2.83 8.08
C SER A 112 4.23 2.86 6.74
N SER A 113 2.97 3.33 6.69
CA SER A 113 2.21 3.45 5.43
C SER A 113 2.37 4.84 4.80
N SER A 114 3.62 5.30 4.63
CA SER A 114 3.95 6.67 4.22
C SER A 114 3.43 7.03 2.83
N GLY A 115 3.80 6.24 1.82
CA GLY A 115 3.34 6.47 0.45
C GLY A 115 1.82 6.34 0.33
N SER A 116 1.20 5.46 1.12
CA SER A 116 -0.26 5.31 1.15
C SER A 116 -0.98 6.58 1.61
N ALA A 117 -0.45 7.25 2.64
CA ALA A 117 -1.03 8.50 3.13
C ALA A 117 -0.72 9.68 2.21
N VAL A 118 0.50 9.75 1.66
CA VAL A 118 0.86 10.81 0.70
C VAL A 118 0.02 10.71 -0.56
N ALA A 119 -0.19 9.50 -1.13
CA ALA A 119 -0.99 9.33 -2.33
C ALA A 119 -2.43 9.85 -2.16
N VAL A 120 -3.04 9.63 -0.99
CA VAL A 120 -4.40 10.14 -0.68
C VAL A 120 -4.36 11.63 -0.36
N GLY A 121 -3.43 12.09 0.49
CA GLY A 121 -3.32 13.49 0.90
C GLY A 121 -3.01 14.44 -0.27
N ALA A 122 -2.22 13.97 -1.24
CA ALA A 122 -1.93 14.67 -2.48
C ALA A 122 -3.01 14.47 -3.57
N LYS A 123 -4.09 13.73 -3.29
CA LYS A 123 -5.20 13.44 -4.22
C LYS A 123 -4.76 12.74 -5.50
N VAL A 124 -3.73 11.91 -5.40
CA VAL A 124 -3.27 11.03 -6.48
C VAL A 124 -4.20 9.82 -6.64
N VAL A 125 -4.78 9.37 -5.52
CA VAL A 125 -5.81 8.32 -5.45
C VAL A 125 -6.92 8.71 -4.49
N ASP A 126 -8.10 8.09 -4.62
CA ASP A 126 -9.26 8.38 -3.77
C ASP A 126 -9.11 7.79 -2.36
N PHE A 127 -8.47 6.62 -2.23
CA PHE A 127 -8.15 5.98 -0.95
C PHE A 127 -6.96 5.03 -1.08
N SER A 128 -6.47 4.47 0.03
CA SER A 128 -5.37 3.51 0.02
C SER A 128 -5.52 2.44 1.10
N LEU A 129 -4.85 1.30 0.90
CA LEU A 129 -4.75 0.23 1.89
C LEU A 129 -3.38 0.24 2.53
N GLY A 130 -3.35 0.27 3.86
CA GLY A 130 -2.14 0.19 4.68
C GLY A 130 -2.29 -0.85 5.80
N THR A 131 -1.23 -1.00 6.59
CA THR A 131 -1.23 -1.87 7.78
C THR A 131 -0.91 -1.03 9.02
N ASP A 132 -1.59 -1.30 10.13
CA ASP A 132 -1.47 -0.55 11.38
C ASP A 132 -1.20 -1.49 12.56
N THR A 133 0.07 -1.71 12.85
CA THR A 133 0.50 -2.54 14.00
C THR A 133 0.57 -1.72 15.28
N GLY A 134 1.15 -0.52 15.22
CA GLY A 134 1.33 0.38 16.36
C GLY A 134 0.91 1.83 16.09
N GLY A 135 0.16 2.07 15.02
CA GLY A 135 -0.14 3.42 14.52
C GLY A 135 0.15 3.61 13.04
N SER A 136 0.59 2.56 12.34
CA SER A 136 1.20 2.68 11.02
C SER A 136 0.27 3.11 9.88
N VAL A 137 -1.03 3.26 10.13
CA VAL A 137 -1.99 3.97 9.25
C VAL A 137 -2.41 5.30 9.89
N ARG A 138 -2.72 5.31 11.19
CA ARG A 138 -3.24 6.49 11.89
C ARG A 138 -2.24 7.64 11.99
N VAL A 139 -0.96 7.35 12.24
CA VAL A 139 0.11 8.35 12.33
C VAL A 139 0.33 9.03 10.98
N PRO A 140 0.60 8.32 9.87
CA PRO A 140 0.79 8.99 8.59
C PRO A 140 -0.49 9.70 8.09
N ALA A 141 -1.68 9.17 8.40
CA ALA A 141 -2.93 9.85 8.10
C ALA A 141 -3.06 11.20 8.82
N SER A 142 -2.71 11.25 10.12
CA SER A 142 -2.68 12.48 10.90
C SER A 142 -1.72 13.52 10.31
N TYR A 143 -0.52 13.08 9.91
CA TYR A 143 0.52 13.97 9.38
C TYR A 143 0.21 14.49 7.97
N CYS A 144 -0.47 13.69 7.16
CA CYS A 144 -0.88 14.04 5.79
C CYS A 144 -2.30 14.63 5.71
N GLY A 145 -2.95 14.91 6.84
CA GLY A 145 -4.24 15.61 6.90
C GLY A 145 -5.43 14.81 6.34
N ILE A 146 -5.40 13.48 6.46
CA ILE A 146 -6.46 12.58 5.97
C ILE A 146 -7.01 11.69 7.08
N PHE A 147 -8.12 10.99 6.80
CA PHE A 147 -8.66 9.99 7.71
C PHE A 147 -7.89 8.66 7.60
N GLY A 148 -7.45 8.13 8.74
CA GLY A 148 -6.84 6.79 8.84
C GLY A 148 -7.63 5.92 9.80
N VAL A 149 -8.21 4.83 9.29
CA VAL A 149 -9.02 3.91 10.11
C VAL A 149 -8.28 2.58 10.24
N SER A 150 -8.07 2.13 11.48
CA SER A 150 -7.56 0.80 11.79
C SER A 150 -8.72 -0.05 12.34
N ALA A 151 -9.06 -1.13 11.65
CA ALA A 151 -10.06 -2.08 12.12
C ALA A 151 -9.45 -3.00 13.19
N PHE A 152 -10.20 -3.24 14.27
CA PHE A 152 -9.70 -3.93 15.47
C PHE A 152 -9.16 -5.35 15.16
N SER A 153 -8.03 -5.67 15.80
CA SER A 153 -7.12 -6.83 15.60
C SER A 153 -7.72 -8.26 15.75
N TRP A 154 -9.04 -8.45 15.84
CA TRP A 154 -9.62 -9.75 16.23
C TRP A 154 -10.12 -10.65 15.10
N CYS A 155 -10.09 -10.21 13.83
CA CYS A 155 -10.60 -11.02 12.71
C CYS A 155 -9.49 -11.70 11.86
N CYS A 156 -8.20 -11.51 12.17
CA CYS A 156 -7.10 -12.11 11.42
C CYS A 156 -6.04 -12.72 12.35
N PHE A 157 -6.38 -13.79 13.05
CA PHE A 157 -5.35 -14.71 13.53
C PHE A 157 -4.89 -15.59 12.36
N ASN A 158 -3.64 -15.39 11.94
CA ASN A 158 -2.79 -16.23 11.09
C ASN A 158 -3.38 -16.87 9.82
N HIS A 159 -3.04 -16.29 8.67
CA HIS A 159 -2.49 -17.10 7.57
C HIS A 159 -1.29 -16.36 6.97
N TRP A 160 -0.13 -16.58 7.58
CA TRP A 160 1.17 -16.35 6.95
C TRP A 160 1.27 -17.43 5.86
N SER A 161 0.92 -17.09 4.60
CA SER A 161 1.01 -18.04 3.49
C SER A 161 2.45 -18.20 3.05
N HIS A 162 3.20 -19.06 3.76
CA HIS A 162 4.37 -19.71 3.19
C HIS A 162 4.00 -21.16 2.89
N SER A 163 3.66 -21.44 1.63
CA SER A 163 3.65 -22.80 1.11
C SER A 163 5.09 -23.19 0.81
N TYR A 164 5.79 -23.74 1.80
CA TYR A 164 6.96 -24.57 1.51
C TYR A 164 6.46 -25.93 1.02
N GLY A 165 6.69 -26.20 -0.26
CA GLY A 165 6.67 -27.56 -0.77
C GLY A 165 7.87 -28.33 -0.21
N THR A 166 7.62 -29.51 0.32
CA THR A 166 8.62 -30.57 0.40
C THR A 166 7.99 -31.82 -0.19
N GLU A 167 8.55 -32.22 -1.33
CA GLU A 167 8.49 -33.59 -1.83
C GLU A 167 8.98 -34.55 -0.74
N LEU A 168 8.20 -35.62 -0.49
CA LEU A 168 8.61 -37.02 -0.38
C LEU A 168 7.35 -37.89 -0.41
#